data_AF-D7DT79-F1
#
_entry.id   AF-D7DT79-F1
#
_cell.length_a   1.000
_cell.length_b   1.000
_cell.length_c   1.000
_cell.angle_alpha   90.00
_cell.angle_beta   90.00
_cell.angle_gamma   90.00
#
_symmetry.space_group_name_H-M   'P 1'
#
loop_
_entity.id
_entity.type
_entity.pdbx_description
1 polymer ?
#
loop_
_entity_poly.entity_id
_entity_poly.type
_entity_poly.pdbx_seq_one_letter_code
_entity_poly.pdbx_strand_id
1 'polypeptide(L)'
;MCKTNLNDENVNSTTDTKNSVKQDILMYTLRDHLFNGIRQHSNWQYHKYGINCKLSGSLNTAVELENSKVIVHGCSHCAFNQRLSPRTMYDPAYDVECTNMTEKDVIYGGEEKLRAKIIEVYEKYHPKIITVLPSCVPGLIMDDITGVITTLNDEGILKDCKLVHVASEGFSHRAKNAFERVMKDYTKAWKNPKDVPNYEIRGCGKQEALYSFFKQLYGRDEEEKIETVAKIETAENFKTDADTNNTDSFKVVNIESIGLQGFVNKLEVENISKILKKASIDVNLIPTNLEHCNNASKADLNVVMGNIRWAERMKQEFGINYVKKWFYHYGIDGTEQFFNEIFENVGLSDEKLENAKKIVSDEKEKAVLKLKEYSEFLGKYDYAVYTSGFFTTPYILKIYLEDYGLPIKYVLLDTKSLKNLNISDETIDETVESIQKLFKEWNYDIKIILDPEIDELNDIAKNVDYILGDRHLPYIENIPIINLHLVSSFLYRSSFDLLTEFSKYMVRKIKIKQNSKYQIDNSKLIISKFEYDKVHYPLLDEEIPRNSMKIWREIWAIKSE
;
A
#
# COMPACT_ATOMS: atom_id res chain seq x y z
N MET A 1 29.57 -7.50 -22.93
CA MET A 1 28.71 -8.31 -23.83
C MET A 1 28.82 -9.77 -23.40
N CYS A 2 27.92 -10.25 -22.54
CA CYS A 2 27.71 -11.67 -22.29
C CYS A 2 26.22 -11.94 -22.53
N LYS A 3 25.93 -12.65 -23.62
CA LYS A 3 24.61 -13.22 -23.89
C LYS A 3 24.47 -14.48 -23.04
N THR A 4 23.42 -14.56 -22.23
CA THR A 4 22.94 -15.84 -21.69
C THR A 4 21.61 -16.15 -22.36
N ASN A 5 21.65 -17.13 -23.25
CA ASN A 5 20.49 -17.74 -23.89
C ASN A 5 19.62 -18.42 -22.82
N LEU A 6 18.37 -18.00 -22.70
CA LEU A 6 17.31 -18.80 -22.13
C LEU A 6 16.60 -19.48 -23.30
N ASN A 7 16.95 -20.73 -23.58
CA ASN A 7 16.13 -21.59 -24.43
C ASN A 7 15.15 -22.33 -23.51
N ASP A 8 13.88 -22.00 -23.68
CA ASP A 8 12.74 -22.87 -23.39
C ASP A 8 12.92 -24.16 -24.19
N GLU A 9 13.00 -25.31 -23.51
CA GLU A 9 12.51 -26.60 -24.00
C GLU A 9 12.76 -27.70 -22.94
N ASN A 10 11.64 -28.26 -22.46
CA ASN A 10 11.44 -29.56 -21.76
C ASN A 10 10.68 -29.44 -20.44
N VAL A 11 9.36 -29.22 -20.55
CA VAL A 11 8.41 -29.67 -19.52
C VAL A 11 7.57 -30.77 -20.16
N ASN A 12 8.06 -32.00 -20.09
CA ASN A 12 7.26 -33.17 -20.38
C ASN A 12 6.36 -33.48 -19.19
N SER A 13 5.10 -33.71 -19.52
CA SER A 13 4.01 -34.09 -18.63
C SER A 13 4.27 -35.42 -17.93
N THR A 14 4.36 -35.40 -16.61
CA THR A 14 3.95 -36.53 -15.76
C THR A 14 3.10 -36.02 -14.60
N THR A 15 1.94 -36.62 -14.51
CA THR A 15 0.84 -36.40 -13.57
C THR A 15 1.27 -36.74 -12.14
N ASP A 16 1.66 -35.74 -11.35
CA ASP A 16 1.58 -35.78 -9.87
C ASP A 16 1.75 -34.41 -9.17
N THR A 17 1.18 -33.34 -9.73
CA THR A 17 1.42 -31.94 -9.29
C THR A 17 0.27 -31.28 -8.51
N LYS A 18 -0.62 -32.04 -7.86
CA LYS A 18 -1.66 -31.44 -6.99
C LYS A 18 -1.22 -31.12 -5.55
N ASN A 19 0.02 -31.45 -5.16
CA ASN A 19 0.54 -31.19 -3.80
C ASN A 19 1.85 -30.38 -3.72
N SER A 20 2.33 -29.79 -4.82
CA SER A 20 3.59 -29.00 -4.83
C SER A 20 3.41 -27.48 -4.71
N VAL A 21 2.19 -26.99 -4.52
CA VAL A 21 1.86 -25.55 -4.40
C VAL A 21 2.02 -25.01 -2.96
N LYS A 22 2.83 -25.67 -2.11
CA LYS A 22 3.52 -24.97 -1.00
C LYS A 22 4.69 -24.15 -1.57
N GLN A 23 4.34 -23.28 -2.51
CA GLN A 23 5.19 -22.29 -3.13
C GLN A 23 5.72 -21.36 -2.02
N ASP A 24 7.04 -21.35 -1.82
CA ASP A 24 7.75 -20.68 -0.73
C ASP A 24 7.38 -19.18 -0.72
N ILE A 25 6.49 -18.75 0.19
CA ILE A 25 6.01 -17.37 0.31
C ILE A 25 7.19 -16.39 0.39
N LEU A 26 8.29 -16.80 1.00
CA LEU A 26 9.52 -16.02 1.04
C LEU A 26 10.14 -15.82 -0.35
N MET A 27 10.10 -16.82 -1.24
CA MET A 27 10.57 -16.70 -2.62
C MET A 27 9.72 -15.76 -3.46
N TYR A 28 8.40 -15.75 -3.28
CA TYR A 28 7.52 -14.80 -3.96
C TYR A 28 7.68 -13.38 -3.40
N THR A 29 7.79 -13.26 -2.09
CA THR A 29 8.13 -11.99 -1.43
C THR A 29 9.52 -11.50 -1.86
N LEU A 30 10.47 -12.40 -2.11
CA LEU A 30 11.77 -12.04 -2.68
C LEU A 30 11.63 -11.53 -4.12
N ARG A 31 10.75 -12.11 -4.94
CA ARG A 31 10.46 -11.63 -6.30
C ARG A 31 9.88 -10.22 -6.28
N ASP A 32 8.97 -9.93 -5.36
CA ASP A 32 8.46 -8.57 -5.07
C ASP A 32 9.55 -7.57 -4.68
N HIS A 33 10.80 -8.01 -4.48
CA HIS A 33 11.94 -7.19 -4.10
C HIS A 33 13.16 -7.34 -5.02
N LEU A 34 12.98 -7.96 -6.19
CA LEU A 34 14.00 -8.18 -7.21
C LEU A 34 13.70 -7.36 -8.47
N PHE A 35 14.59 -6.45 -8.85
CA PHE A 35 14.52 -5.75 -10.14
C PHE A 35 15.61 -6.31 -11.05
N ASN A 36 15.25 -6.96 -12.16
CA ASN A 36 16.20 -7.60 -13.10
C ASN A 36 17.20 -8.56 -12.41
N GLY A 37 16.74 -9.34 -11.43
CA GLY A 37 17.60 -10.28 -10.69
C GLY A 37 18.53 -9.63 -9.65
N ILE A 38 18.51 -8.29 -9.52
CA ILE A 38 19.23 -7.56 -8.48
C ILE A 38 18.30 -7.38 -7.29
N ARG A 39 18.70 -7.92 -6.13
CA ARG A 39 18.00 -7.74 -4.87
C ARG A 39 18.18 -6.30 -4.41
N GLN A 40 17.11 -5.52 -4.41
CA GLN A 40 17.18 -4.12 -4.04
C GLN A 40 16.52 -3.84 -2.69
N HIS A 41 17.01 -2.80 -2.03
CA HIS A 41 16.55 -2.38 -0.72
C HIS A 41 15.39 -1.40 -0.93
N SER A 42 14.18 -1.76 -0.50
CA SER A 42 12.97 -0.92 -0.31
C SER A 42 12.36 -0.12 -1.46
N ASN A 43 11.08 -0.40 -1.74
CA ASN A 43 10.15 0.55 -2.41
C ASN A 43 10.10 1.91 -1.70
N TRP A 44 10.24 1.95 -0.36
CA TRP A 44 10.24 3.20 0.39
C TRP A 44 11.45 4.11 0.09
N GLN A 45 12.62 3.57 -0.27
CA GLN A 45 13.76 4.38 -0.72
C GLN A 45 13.43 5.10 -2.02
N TYR A 46 12.86 4.40 -2.99
CA TYR A 46 12.45 5.02 -4.25
C TYR A 46 11.33 6.03 -4.03
N HIS A 47 10.45 5.81 -3.05
CA HIS A 47 9.45 6.81 -2.68
C HIS A 47 10.09 8.11 -2.17
N LYS A 48 11.28 8.03 -1.55
CA LYS A 48 12.01 9.15 -0.95
C LYS A 48 13.01 9.82 -1.90
N TYR A 49 13.64 9.03 -2.78
CA TYR A 49 14.74 9.46 -3.66
C TYR A 49 14.42 9.37 -5.15
N GLY A 50 13.37 8.63 -5.54
CA GLY A 50 12.90 8.53 -6.90
C GLY A 50 11.93 9.66 -7.27
N ILE A 51 11.67 9.82 -8.58
CA ILE A 51 10.71 10.79 -9.10
C ILE A 51 9.29 10.29 -8.78
N ASN A 52 8.81 10.60 -7.58
CA ASN A 52 7.50 10.23 -7.08
C ASN A 52 6.58 11.46 -7.06
N CYS A 53 5.52 11.45 -7.87
CA CYS A 53 4.48 12.47 -7.84
C CYS A 53 3.08 11.85 -7.93
N LYS A 54 2.03 12.67 -8.05
CA LYS A 54 0.65 12.20 -8.21
C LYS A 54 0.50 11.23 -9.38
N LEU A 55 1.08 11.53 -10.54
CA LEU A 55 1.10 10.67 -11.72
C LEU A 55 1.56 9.24 -11.41
N SER A 56 2.57 9.10 -10.55
CA SER A 56 3.11 7.81 -10.14
C SER A 56 2.10 6.91 -9.43
N GLY A 57 1.26 7.50 -8.58
CA GLY A 57 0.20 6.76 -7.89
C GLY A 57 -1.01 6.50 -8.75
N SER A 58 -1.37 7.46 -9.61
CA SER A 58 -2.47 7.29 -10.57
C SER A 58 -2.14 6.19 -11.57
N LEU A 59 -0.91 6.15 -12.08
CA LEU A 59 -0.42 5.08 -12.93
C LEU A 59 -0.45 3.74 -12.20
N ASN A 60 0.08 3.67 -10.97
CA ASN A 60 0.09 2.43 -10.19
C ASN A 60 -1.32 1.86 -9.95
N THR A 61 -2.35 2.70 -9.82
CA THR A 61 -3.73 2.23 -9.69
C THR A 61 -4.36 1.91 -11.07
N ALA A 62 -4.02 2.65 -12.12
CA ALA A 62 -4.60 2.45 -13.46
C ALA A 62 -4.13 1.16 -14.15
N VAL A 63 -2.90 0.72 -13.89
CA VAL A 63 -2.36 -0.52 -14.47
C VAL A 63 -2.95 -1.79 -13.88
N GLU A 64 -3.72 -1.68 -12.79
CA GLU A 64 -4.38 -2.83 -12.14
C GLU A 64 -5.71 -3.19 -12.79
N LEU A 65 -6.25 -2.30 -13.63
CA LEU A 65 -7.45 -2.58 -14.42
C LEU A 65 -7.13 -3.57 -15.54
N GLU A 66 -7.78 -4.72 -15.50
CA GLU A 66 -7.72 -5.72 -16.56
C GLU A 66 -8.27 -5.15 -17.89
N ASN A 67 -7.65 -5.56 -19.00
CA ASN A 67 -8.01 -5.12 -20.35
C ASN A 67 -8.00 -3.58 -20.54
N SER A 68 -7.16 -2.90 -19.76
CA SER A 68 -6.96 -1.44 -19.81
C SER A 68 -5.65 -1.06 -20.49
N LYS A 69 -5.63 0.09 -21.16
CA LYS A 69 -4.40 0.77 -21.58
C LYS A 69 -4.29 2.13 -20.90
N VAL A 70 -3.07 2.52 -20.57
CA VAL A 70 -2.79 3.82 -19.92
C VAL A 70 -2.03 4.71 -20.89
N ILE A 71 -2.52 5.94 -21.07
CA ILE A 71 -1.85 7.00 -21.84
C ILE A 71 -1.41 8.08 -20.87
N VAL A 72 -0.10 8.31 -20.78
CA VAL A 72 0.45 9.50 -20.12
C VAL A 72 0.43 10.65 -21.12
N HIS A 73 -0.46 11.61 -20.89
CA HIS A 73 -0.50 12.84 -21.68
C HIS A 73 0.58 13.80 -21.16
N GLY A 74 1.64 13.98 -21.93
CA GLY A 74 2.82 14.69 -21.47
C GLY A 74 4.07 14.43 -22.29
N CYS A 75 5.21 14.88 -21.77
CA CYS A 75 6.52 14.57 -22.35
C CYS A 75 6.91 13.12 -22.08
N SER A 76 7.72 12.54 -22.97
CA SER A 76 8.20 11.16 -22.87
C SER A 76 8.98 10.89 -21.58
N HIS A 77 9.63 11.90 -21.01
CA HIS A 77 10.40 11.74 -19.78
C HIS A 77 9.52 11.40 -18.57
N CYS A 78 8.34 12.03 -18.43
CA CYS A 78 7.38 11.69 -17.39
C CYS A 78 6.90 10.25 -17.57
N ALA A 79 6.50 9.88 -18.78
CA ALA A 79 6.06 8.50 -19.06
C ALA A 79 7.16 7.49 -18.72
N PHE A 80 8.39 7.69 -19.22
CA PHE A 80 9.52 6.78 -19.01
C PHE A 80 9.84 6.56 -17.53
N ASN A 81 9.98 7.64 -16.75
CA ASN A 81 10.30 7.50 -15.33
C ASN A 81 9.16 6.87 -14.54
N GLN A 82 7.90 7.16 -14.87
CA GLN A 82 6.77 6.60 -14.14
C GLN A 82 6.49 5.13 -14.46
N ARG A 83 6.99 4.59 -15.60
CA ARG A 83 6.98 3.13 -15.84
C ARG A 83 7.71 2.37 -14.72
N LEU A 84 8.77 2.95 -14.17
CA LEU A 84 9.49 2.48 -12.99
C LEU A 84 8.96 3.18 -11.74
N SER A 85 7.65 3.05 -11.48
CA SER A 85 7.02 3.69 -10.34
C SER A 85 7.73 3.29 -9.04
N PRO A 86 8.13 4.25 -8.20
CA PRO A 86 8.62 3.97 -6.85
C PRO A 86 7.72 3.08 -5.98
N ARG A 87 6.44 2.97 -6.35
CA ARG A 87 5.44 2.12 -5.67
C ARG A 87 5.55 0.65 -6.06
N THR A 88 6.00 0.36 -7.28
CA THR A 88 6.05 -0.99 -7.89
C THR A 88 7.30 -1.14 -8.77
N MET A 89 8.46 -0.81 -8.21
CA MET A 89 9.76 -0.88 -8.92
C MET A 89 10.06 -2.25 -9.53
N TYR A 90 9.48 -3.30 -8.94
CA TYR A 90 9.73 -4.70 -9.27
C TYR A 90 8.73 -5.28 -10.27
N ASP A 91 7.65 -4.54 -10.56
CA ASP A 91 6.68 -4.82 -11.62
C ASP A 91 6.48 -3.56 -12.46
N PRO A 92 7.45 -3.22 -13.34
CA PRO A 92 7.37 -2.02 -14.15
C PRO A 92 6.14 -2.03 -15.05
N ALA A 93 5.50 -0.87 -15.19
CA ALA A 93 4.43 -0.68 -16.14
C ALA A 93 5.02 -0.55 -17.56
N TYR A 94 5.32 -1.68 -18.21
CA TYR A 94 5.94 -1.70 -19.54
C TYR A 94 5.01 -1.12 -20.62
N ASP A 95 3.70 -1.35 -20.49
CA ASP A 95 2.67 -1.06 -21.48
C ASP A 95 2.04 0.34 -21.31
N VAL A 96 2.85 1.35 -21.00
CA VAL A 96 2.39 2.74 -20.84
C VAL A 96 2.65 3.54 -22.10
N GLU A 97 1.58 4.03 -22.72
CA GLU A 97 1.63 4.87 -23.91
C GLU A 97 1.84 6.34 -23.53
N CYS A 98 2.32 7.15 -24.48
CA CYS A 98 2.59 8.56 -24.23
C CYS A 98 2.30 9.42 -25.46
N THR A 99 1.74 10.61 -25.26
CA THR A 99 1.58 11.59 -26.34
C THR A 99 2.90 12.20 -26.79
N ASN A 100 3.97 12.08 -25.99
CA ASN A 100 5.32 12.58 -26.27
C ASN A 100 5.30 14.06 -26.70
N MET A 101 4.72 14.91 -25.87
CA MET A 101 4.64 16.35 -26.12
C MET A 101 6.03 16.97 -26.27
N THR A 102 6.15 17.88 -27.24
CA THR A 102 7.31 18.69 -27.56
C THR A 102 7.00 20.17 -27.32
N GLU A 103 7.98 21.05 -27.48
CA GLU A 103 7.79 22.51 -27.32
C GLU A 103 6.64 23.07 -28.17
N LYS A 104 6.44 22.54 -29.38
CA LYS A 104 5.31 22.93 -30.25
C LYS A 104 3.96 22.68 -29.56
N ASP A 105 3.81 21.54 -28.91
CA ASP A 105 2.57 21.15 -28.23
C ASP A 105 2.35 22.02 -26.96
N VAL A 106 3.43 22.52 -26.34
CA VAL A 106 3.33 23.47 -25.22
C VAL A 106 2.82 24.84 -25.67
N ILE A 107 3.18 25.27 -26.88
CA ILE A 107 2.78 26.59 -27.42
C ILE A 107 1.36 26.54 -28.00
N TYR A 108 1.01 25.47 -28.71
CA TYR A 108 -0.22 25.39 -29.50
C TYR A 108 -1.31 24.48 -28.91
N GLY A 109 -1.04 23.78 -27.81
CA GLY A 109 -1.97 22.81 -27.21
C GLY A 109 -1.61 21.36 -27.54
N GLY A 110 -1.92 20.45 -26.61
CA GLY A 110 -1.67 19.02 -26.70
C GLY A 110 -2.85 18.17 -27.19
N GLU A 111 -4.03 18.77 -27.37
CA GLU A 111 -5.32 18.07 -27.52
C GLU A 111 -5.40 17.21 -28.78
N GLU A 112 -4.99 17.73 -29.93
CA GLU A 112 -4.99 16.97 -31.19
C GLU A 112 -4.06 15.75 -31.13
N LYS A 113 -2.93 15.91 -30.43
CA LYS A 113 -1.96 14.83 -30.24
C LYS A 113 -2.52 13.76 -29.29
N LEU A 114 -3.27 14.18 -28.27
CA LEU A 114 -4.00 13.27 -27.40
C LEU A 114 -5.08 12.52 -28.18
N ARG A 115 -5.92 13.22 -28.96
CA ARG A 115 -6.95 12.62 -29.80
C ARG A 115 -6.37 11.54 -30.72
N ALA A 116 -5.32 11.88 -31.46
CA ALA A 116 -4.62 10.95 -32.35
C ALA A 116 -4.06 9.74 -31.60
N LYS A 117 -3.46 9.94 -30.41
CA LYS A 117 -2.89 8.86 -29.62
C LYS A 117 -3.98 7.93 -29.05
N ILE A 118 -5.13 8.46 -28.62
CA ILE A 118 -6.27 7.63 -28.15
C ILE A 118 -6.75 6.71 -29.29
N ILE A 119 -6.93 7.26 -30.49
CA ILE A 119 -7.36 6.49 -31.67
C ILE A 119 -6.33 5.40 -32.00
N GLU A 120 -5.04 5.76 -32.06
CA GLU A 120 -3.96 4.79 -32.34
C GLU A 120 -3.95 3.64 -31.32
N VAL A 121 -4.07 3.94 -30.02
CA VAL A 121 -4.09 2.93 -28.97
C VAL A 121 -5.33 2.04 -29.06
N TYR A 122 -6.49 2.62 -29.37
CA TYR A 122 -7.73 1.88 -29.56
C TYR A 122 -7.66 0.93 -30.77
N GLU A 123 -7.18 1.43 -31.92
CA GLU A 123 -7.05 0.63 -33.15
C GLU A 123 -6.01 -0.48 -33.02
N LYS A 124 -4.92 -0.23 -32.29
CA LYS A 124 -3.82 -1.18 -32.14
C LYS A 124 -4.09 -2.28 -31.12
N TYR A 125 -4.74 -1.94 -30.01
CA TYR A 125 -4.86 -2.85 -28.85
C TYR A 125 -6.29 -3.27 -28.52
N HIS A 126 -7.31 -2.59 -29.08
CA HIS A 126 -8.73 -2.82 -28.78
C HIS A 126 -9.06 -2.98 -27.28
N PRO A 127 -8.55 -2.11 -26.39
CA PRO A 127 -8.78 -2.24 -24.95
C PRO A 127 -10.23 -1.91 -24.59
N LYS A 128 -10.70 -2.45 -23.46
CA LYS A 128 -12.02 -2.12 -22.91
C LYS A 128 -12.01 -0.81 -22.12
N ILE A 129 -10.85 -0.39 -21.63
CA ILE A 129 -10.65 0.88 -20.93
C ILE A 129 -9.39 1.56 -21.47
N ILE A 130 -9.45 2.87 -21.70
CA ILE A 130 -8.26 3.71 -21.86
C ILE A 130 -8.26 4.75 -20.75
N THR A 131 -7.23 4.72 -19.91
CA THR A 131 -7.04 5.70 -18.83
C THR A 131 -6.04 6.78 -19.27
N VAL A 132 -6.47 8.03 -19.31
CA VAL A 132 -5.65 9.20 -19.66
C VAL A 132 -5.15 9.88 -18.38
N LEU A 133 -3.83 9.99 -18.28
CA LEU A 133 -3.12 10.56 -17.13
C LEU A 133 -2.31 11.81 -17.56
N PRO A 134 -2.81 13.05 -17.36
CA PRO A 134 -2.02 14.26 -17.55
C PRO A 134 -0.80 14.34 -16.63
N SER A 135 0.34 14.68 -17.23
CA SER A 135 1.52 15.18 -16.52
C SER A 135 1.39 16.67 -16.19
N CYS A 136 2.41 17.26 -15.58
CA CYS A 136 2.37 18.68 -15.18
C CYS A 136 2.14 19.66 -16.33
N VAL A 137 2.71 19.39 -17.51
CA VAL A 137 2.68 20.34 -18.64
C VAL A 137 1.26 20.55 -19.20
N PRO A 138 0.52 19.49 -19.62
CA PRO A 138 -0.88 19.63 -20.05
C PRO A 138 -1.74 20.34 -18.99
N GLY A 139 -1.52 20.05 -17.71
CA GLY A 139 -2.24 20.70 -16.61
C GLY A 139 -1.94 22.19 -16.44
N LEU A 140 -0.76 22.67 -16.85
CA LEU A 140 -0.39 24.08 -16.79
C LEU A 140 -0.92 24.88 -17.98
N ILE A 141 -0.89 24.29 -19.17
CA ILE A 141 -1.45 24.91 -20.38
C ILE A 141 -2.96 24.74 -20.48
N MET A 142 -3.54 23.94 -19.57
CA MET A 142 -4.98 23.68 -19.45
C MET A 142 -5.58 22.97 -20.67
N ASP A 143 -4.87 21.95 -21.19
CA ASP A 143 -5.39 21.11 -22.27
C ASP A 143 -6.77 20.54 -21.89
N ASP A 144 -7.78 20.68 -22.77
CA ASP A 144 -9.14 20.20 -22.51
C ASP A 144 -9.30 18.70 -22.79
N ILE A 145 -8.71 17.89 -21.90
CA ILE A 145 -8.74 16.42 -21.97
C ILE A 145 -10.17 15.89 -21.93
N THR A 146 -11.04 16.50 -21.11
CA THR A 146 -12.43 16.08 -20.99
C THR A 146 -13.20 16.37 -22.28
N GLY A 147 -13.01 17.55 -22.89
CA GLY A 147 -13.56 17.87 -24.20
C GLY A 147 -13.14 16.87 -25.28
N VAL A 148 -11.85 16.55 -25.37
CA VAL A 148 -11.34 15.54 -26.33
C VAL A 148 -12.02 14.18 -26.15
N ILE A 149 -12.16 13.72 -24.90
CA ILE A 149 -12.83 12.45 -24.58
C ILE A 149 -14.31 12.50 -24.99
N THR A 150 -15.02 13.58 -24.67
CA THR A 150 -16.43 13.76 -25.03
C THR A 150 -16.62 13.74 -26.55
N THR A 151 -15.81 14.49 -27.30
CA THR A 151 -15.88 14.48 -28.77
C THR A 151 -15.66 13.10 -29.36
N LEU A 152 -14.67 12.34 -28.88
CA LEU A 152 -14.41 10.98 -29.37
C LEU A 152 -15.56 10.00 -29.07
N ASN A 153 -16.25 10.17 -27.94
CA ASN A 153 -17.44 9.40 -27.61
C ASN A 153 -18.62 9.77 -28.52
N ASP A 154 -18.87 11.07 -28.72
CA ASP A 154 -19.97 11.58 -29.56
C ASP A 154 -19.81 11.16 -31.03
N GLU A 155 -18.57 11.13 -31.52
CA GLU A 155 -18.24 10.64 -32.88
C GLU A 155 -18.41 9.12 -33.03
N GLY A 156 -18.58 8.38 -31.94
CA GLY A 156 -18.77 6.92 -31.96
C GLY A 156 -17.56 6.13 -32.44
N ILE A 157 -16.35 6.71 -32.37
CA ILE A 157 -15.10 6.06 -32.80
C ILE A 157 -14.76 4.87 -31.87
N LEU A 158 -15.09 4.99 -30.58
CA LEU A 158 -14.65 4.09 -29.52
C LEU A 158 -15.78 3.21 -28.98
N LYS A 159 -16.50 2.52 -29.87
CA LYS A 159 -17.76 1.79 -29.57
C LYS A 159 -17.71 0.86 -28.35
N ASP A 160 -16.59 0.19 -28.12
CA ASP A 160 -16.43 -0.81 -27.06
C ASP A 160 -15.37 -0.44 -26.01
N CYS A 161 -14.98 0.83 -25.92
CA CYS A 161 -13.92 1.30 -25.04
C CYS A 161 -14.40 2.46 -24.15
N LYS A 162 -14.21 2.34 -22.83
CA LYS A 162 -14.46 3.42 -21.89
C LYS A 162 -13.22 4.29 -21.74
N LEU A 163 -13.35 5.60 -21.97
CA LEU A 163 -12.29 6.57 -21.69
C LEU A 163 -12.42 7.11 -20.28
N VAL A 164 -11.31 7.11 -19.52
CA VAL A 164 -11.27 7.63 -18.16
C VAL A 164 -10.17 8.67 -18.02
N HIS A 165 -10.53 9.88 -17.62
CA HIS A 165 -9.58 10.92 -17.26
C HIS A 165 -9.29 10.90 -15.76
N VAL A 166 -8.02 10.85 -15.37
CA VAL A 166 -7.59 11.00 -13.97
C VAL A 166 -6.74 12.25 -13.80
N ALA A 167 -7.20 13.21 -13.01
CA ALA A 167 -6.41 14.38 -12.62
C ALA A 167 -5.14 13.95 -11.86
N SER A 168 -4.02 13.91 -12.57
CA SER A 168 -2.77 13.24 -12.15
C SER A 168 -1.55 14.16 -12.22
N GLU A 169 -1.78 15.46 -12.40
CA GLU A 169 -0.75 16.49 -12.48
C GLU A 169 0.10 16.51 -11.20
N GLY A 170 1.42 16.48 -11.36
CA GLY A 170 2.34 16.29 -10.24
C GLY A 170 2.36 17.42 -9.21
N PHE A 171 1.99 18.65 -9.59
CA PHE A 171 2.01 19.82 -8.71
C PHE A 171 0.75 19.98 -7.84
N SER A 172 -0.32 19.22 -8.11
CA SER A 172 -1.61 19.44 -7.46
C SER A 172 -1.73 18.70 -6.11
N HIS A 173 -2.09 19.44 -5.06
CA HIS A 173 -2.74 18.95 -3.83
C HIS A 173 -1.94 18.10 -2.81
N ARG A 174 -0.78 18.57 -2.33
CA ARG A 174 -0.33 18.20 -0.98
C ARG A 174 -0.06 19.45 -0.16
N ALA A 175 -0.90 19.70 0.86
CA ALA A 175 -0.65 20.78 1.81
C ALA A 175 0.69 20.54 2.52
N LYS A 176 1.49 21.59 2.70
CA LYS A 176 2.83 21.47 3.28
C LYS A 176 2.83 20.80 4.67
N ASN A 177 1.82 21.10 5.47
CA ASN A 177 1.59 20.56 6.81
C ASN A 177 0.67 19.32 6.82
N ALA A 178 0.50 18.62 5.70
CA ALA A 178 -0.35 17.43 5.66
C ALA A 178 0.16 16.33 6.59
N PHE A 179 1.46 16.04 6.58
CA PHE A 179 2.03 15.01 7.44
C PHE A 179 2.07 15.41 8.92
N GLU A 180 2.26 16.69 9.23
CA GLU A 180 2.10 17.24 10.58
C GLU A 180 0.70 16.92 11.14
N ARG A 181 -0.36 17.22 10.38
CA ARG A 181 -1.74 16.91 10.80
C ARG A 181 -1.96 15.40 10.95
N VAL A 182 -1.51 14.61 9.97
CA VAL A 182 -1.62 13.15 10.02
C VAL A 182 -0.90 12.60 11.25
N MET A 183 0.28 13.11 11.61
CA MET A 183 0.99 12.64 12.80
C MET A 183 0.21 12.94 14.08
N LYS A 184 -0.29 14.16 14.25
CA LYS A 184 -1.14 14.55 15.40
C LYS A 184 -2.39 13.68 15.52
N ASP A 185 -3.02 13.40 14.39
CA ASP A 185 -4.21 12.58 14.28
C ASP A 185 -3.96 11.12 14.69
N TYR A 186 -2.86 10.52 14.20
CA TYR A 186 -2.46 9.18 14.60
C TYR A 186 -2.09 9.09 16.08
N THR A 187 -1.35 10.08 16.60
CA THR A 187 -0.98 10.15 18.02
C THR A 187 -2.20 10.16 18.93
N LYS A 188 -3.27 10.87 18.54
CA LYS A 188 -4.57 10.85 19.25
C LYS A 188 -5.26 9.50 19.10
N ALA A 189 -5.31 8.95 17.88
CA ALA A 189 -5.99 7.71 17.57
C ALA A 189 -5.40 6.48 18.29
N TRP A 190 -4.13 6.50 18.69
CA TRP A 190 -3.54 5.38 19.44
C TRP A 190 -4.17 5.13 20.81
N LYS A 191 -4.66 6.18 21.47
CA LYS A 191 -5.32 6.05 22.78
C LYS A 191 -6.79 5.68 22.62
N ASN A 192 -7.45 6.31 21.65
CA ASN A 192 -8.85 6.06 21.33
C ASN A 192 -9.01 5.63 19.86
N PRO A 193 -8.86 4.33 19.57
CA PRO A 193 -9.09 3.77 18.24
C PRO A 193 -10.52 3.92 17.71
N LYS A 194 -11.46 4.44 18.50
CA LYS A 194 -12.81 4.78 18.04
C LYS A 194 -12.91 6.22 17.53
N ASP A 195 -12.01 7.11 17.96
CA ASP A 195 -11.98 8.53 17.58
C ASP A 195 -11.12 8.76 16.34
N VAL A 196 -11.15 7.79 15.42
CA VAL A 196 -10.17 7.73 14.34
C VAL A 196 -10.52 8.75 13.26
N PRO A 197 -9.64 9.72 12.99
CA PRO A 197 -9.93 10.75 12.03
C PRO A 197 -9.87 10.20 10.61
N ASN A 198 -10.89 10.56 9.85
CA ASN A 198 -10.95 10.34 8.42
C ASN A 198 -9.98 11.27 7.70
N TYR A 199 -8.72 10.85 7.55
CA TYR A 199 -7.74 11.61 6.77
C TYR A 199 -7.80 11.26 5.27
N GLU A 200 -7.65 12.29 4.45
CA GLU A 200 -7.39 12.16 3.01
C GLU A 200 -5.90 12.39 2.72
N ILE A 201 -5.21 11.41 2.14
CA ILE A 201 -3.83 11.62 1.64
C ILE A 201 -3.90 12.10 0.19
N ARG A 202 -4.34 13.35 0.01
CA ARG A 202 -4.32 14.00 -1.31
C ARG A 202 -2.91 14.08 -1.87
N GLY A 203 -2.81 14.04 -3.19
CA GLY A 203 -1.53 14.11 -3.89
C GLY A 203 -0.81 12.78 -4.00
N CYS A 204 -1.35 11.68 -3.44
CA CYS A 204 -0.74 10.36 -3.59
C CYS A 204 -1.00 9.73 -4.97
N GLY A 205 -2.01 10.20 -5.73
CA GLY A 205 -2.39 9.71 -7.05
C GLY A 205 -3.40 8.55 -7.04
N LYS A 206 -3.28 7.66 -6.06
CA LYS A 206 -4.16 6.50 -5.89
C LYS A 206 -5.60 6.92 -5.63
N GLN A 207 -5.77 7.92 -4.75
CA GLN A 207 -7.07 8.45 -4.38
C GLN A 207 -7.74 9.15 -5.56
N GLU A 208 -6.99 9.92 -6.34
CA GLU A 208 -7.49 10.56 -7.55
C GLU A 208 -7.90 9.53 -8.61
N ALA A 209 -7.13 8.46 -8.78
CA ALA A 209 -7.48 7.36 -9.69
C ALA A 209 -8.74 6.61 -9.25
N LEU A 210 -8.81 6.13 -8.00
CA LEU A 210 -10.00 5.46 -7.48
C LEU A 210 -11.25 6.33 -7.59
N TYR A 211 -11.14 7.60 -7.23
CA TYR A 211 -12.25 8.54 -7.34
C TYR A 211 -12.70 8.74 -8.79
N SER A 212 -11.74 8.80 -9.73
CA SER A 212 -12.02 8.95 -11.16
C SER A 212 -12.66 7.69 -11.74
N PHE A 213 -12.18 6.49 -11.35
CA PHE A 213 -12.79 5.21 -11.73
C PHE A 213 -14.19 5.07 -11.17
N PHE A 214 -14.41 5.40 -9.90
CA PHE A 214 -15.75 5.47 -9.34
C PHE A 214 -16.66 6.37 -10.20
N LYS A 215 -16.25 7.62 -10.45
CA LYS A 215 -17.09 8.61 -11.14
C LYS A 215 -17.38 8.24 -12.60
N GLN A 216 -16.43 7.60 -13.28
CA GLN A 216 -16.48 7.38 -14.73
C GLN A 216 -16.79 5.93 -15.13
N LEU A 217 -16.64 4.96 -14.22
CA LEU A 217 -16.90 3.54 -14.47
C LEU A 217 -18.02 2.96 -13.59
N TYR A 218 -18.25 3.42 -12.36
CA TYR A 218 -19.12 2.72 -11.40
C TYR A 218 -20.57 3.21 -11.51
N GLY A 219 -21.32 2.66 -12.48
CA GLY A 219 -22.76 2.91 -12.69
C GLY A 219 -23.08 4.33 -13.20
N ARG A 220 -23.99 4.56 -14.13
CA ARG A 220 -25.13 3.79 -14.66
C ARG A 220 -25.20 3.92 -16.19
N ASP A 221 -25.96 3.03 -16.84
CA ASP A 221 -26.54 3.33 -18.16
C ASP A 221 -27.33 4.65 -18.09
N GLU A 222 -27.32 5.44 -19.16
CA GLU A 222 -27.85 6.81 -19.15
C GLU A 222 -29.34 6.91 -18.73
N GLU A 223 -30.12 5.85 -18.93
CA GLU A 223 -31.55 5.81 -18.57
C GLU A 223 -31.79 5.81 -17.04
N GLU A 224 -30.97 5.11 -16.24
CA GLU A 224 -31.13 5.08 -14.77
C GLU A 224 -30.63 6.38 -14.08
N LYS A 225 -29.80 7.19 -14.77
CA LYS A 225 -29.40 8.52 -14.26
C LYS A 225 -30.61 9.45 -14.17
N ILE A 226 -31.47 9.46 -15.20
CA ILE A 226 -32.66 10.32 -15.27
C ILE A 226 -33.67 9.93 -14.17
N GLU A 227 -33.91 8.63 -13.99
CA GLU A 227 -34.90 8.15 -13.04
C GLU A 227 -34.50 8.40 -11.58
N THR A 228 -33.20 8.40 -11.28
CA THR A 228 -32.73 8.63 -9.90
C THR A 228 -32.64 10.11 -9.55
N VAL A 229 -32.28 10.99 -10.50
CA VAL A 229 -32.42 12.44 -10.28
C VAL A 229 -33.88 12.78 -10.01
N ALA A 230 -34.81 12.17 -10.76
CA ALA A 230 -36.24 12.31 -10.52
C ALA A 230 -36.69 11.72 -9.15
N LYS A 231 -36.11 10.59 -8.70
CA LYS A 231 -36.36 10.04 -7.35
C LYS A 231 -35.76 10.88 -6.23
N ILE A 232 -34.60 11.51 -6.43
CA ILE A 232 -33.98 12.41 -5.45
C ILE A 232 -34.76 13.72 -5.32
N GLU A 233 -35.32 14.24 -6.42
CA GLU A 233 -36.20 15.42 -6.40
C GLU A 233 -37.59 15.14 -5.80
N THR A 234 -38.01 13.86 -5.73
CA THR A 234 -39.31 13.46 -5.15
C THR A 234 -39.20 12.81 -3.77
N ALA A 235 -38.00 12.43 -3.31
CA ALA A 235 -37.76 11.76 -2.03
C ALA A 235 -37.55 12.71 -0.83
N GLU A 236 -38.14 13.91 -0.85
CA GLU A 236 -38.39 14.66 0.40
C GLU A 236 -39.67 14.19 1.13
N ASN A 237 -40.43 13.22 0.59
CA ASN A 237 -41.76 12.87 1.15
C ASN A 237 -42.15 11.38 1.20
N PHE A 238 -41.22 10.43 1.35
CA PHE A 238 -41.62 9.04 1.69
C PHE A 238 -40.68 8.37 2.71
N LYS A 239 -41.11 8.37 3.97
CA LYS A 239 -40.80 7.33 4.96
C LYS A 239 -41.97 6.35 4.98
N THR A 240 -41.65 5.09 5.32
CA THR A 240 -42.49 3.88 5.34
C THR A 240 -42.69 3.32 3.93
N ASP A 241 -42.21 2.12 3.62
CA ASP A 241 -42.69 0.87 4.21
C ASP A 241 -41.61 -0.16 4.53
N ALA A 242 -41.72 -0.71 5.73
CA ALA A 242 -41.06 -1.93 6.14
C ALA A 242 -41.92 -3.11 5.69
N ASP A 243 -41.58 -3.70 4.55
CA ASP A 243 -42.05 -5.04 4.19
C ASP A 243 -40.92 -6.05 4.42
N THR A 244 -40.84 -6.45 5.69
CA THR A 244 -40.20 -7.71 6.10
C THR A 244 -41.00 -8.85 5.50
N ASN A 245 -40.44 -9.59 4.54
CA ASN A 245 -40.55 -11.04 4.41
C ASN A 245 -39.81 -11.51 3.14
N ASN A 246 -38.54 -11.90 3.37
CA ASN A 246 -37.64 -12.74 2.55
C ASN A 246 -36.27 -12.09 2.30
N THR A 247 -35.57 -11.67 3.36
CA THR A 247 -34.27 -10.99 3.26
C THR A 247 -33.15 -11.89 3.76
N ASP A 248 -32.86 -12.94 2.99
CA ASP A 248 -31.60 -13.66 3.13
C ASP A 248 -30.88 -13.70 1.77
N SER A 249 -30.97 -12.57 1.05
CA SER A 249 -30.25 -12.34 -0.20
C SER A 249 -28.74 -12.48 0.01
N PHE A 250 -28.04 -13.03 -1.00
CA PHE A 250 -26.59 -13.06 -1.02
C PHE A 250 -26.03 -11.66 -0.80
N LYS A 251 -25.08 -11.54 0.13
CA LYS A 251 -24.44 -10.28 0.48
C LYS A 251 -23.18 -10.09 -0.35
N VAL A 252 -22.96 -8.86 -0.80
CA VAL A 252 -21.81 -8.50 -1.64
C VAL A 252 -21.03 -7.38 -0.99
N VAL A 253 -19.71 -7.50 -0.96
CA VAL A 253 -18.80 -6.49 -0.41
C VAL A 253 -17.82 -6.03 -1.47
N ASN A 254 -17.62 -4.72 -1.58
CA ASN A 254 -16.51 -4.17 -2.35
C ASN A 254 -15.25 -4.10 -1.49
N ILE A 255 -14.11 -4.55 -2.02
CA ILE A 255 -12.81 -4.43 -1.36
C ILE A 255 -11.90 -3.55 -2.21
N GLU A 256 -11.36 -2.48 -1.61
CA GLU A 256 -10.27 -1.72 -2.21
C GLU A 256 -9.04 -2.62 -2.39
N SER A 257 -8.73 -2.96 -3.64
CA SER A 257 -7.69 -3.92 -3.98
C SER A 257 -6.48 -3.25 -4.62
N ILE A 258 -6.00 -2.11 -4.09
CA ILE A 258 -4.82 -1.47 -4.67
C ILE A 258 -3.53 -2.20 -4.27
N GLY A 259 -2.64 -2.38 -5.23
CA GLY A 259 -1.31 -2.94 -5.09
C GLY A 259 -1.25 -4.45 -5.31
N LEU A 260 -2.17 -5.04 -6.08
CA LEU A 260 -2.21 -6.50 -6.35
C LEU A 260 -0.99 -7.01 -7.13
N GLN A 261 -0.23 -6.12 -7.76
CA GLN A 261 1.07 -6.43 -8.36
C GLN A 261 2.08 -6.92 -7.32
N GLY A 262 1.94 -6.48 -6.06
CA GLY A 262 2.71 -7.02 -4.94
C GLY A 262 2.06 -8.29 -4.40
N PHE A 263 2.83 -9.38 -4.34
CA PHE A 263 2.44 -10.66 -3.76
C PHE A 263 1.81 -10.52 -2.36
N VAL A 264 2.37 -9.67 -1.49
CA VAL A 264 1.86 -9.51 -0.12
C VAL A 264 0.45 -8.92 -0.08
N ASN A 265 0.19 -7.89 -0.89
CA ASN A 265 -1.13 -7.27 -0.97
C ASN A 265 -2.14 -8.23 -1.61
N LYS A 266 -1.71 -8.92 -2.68
CA LYS A 266 -2.52 -9.96 -3.32
C LYS A 266 -2.91 -11.05 -2.32
N LEU A 267 -1.95 -11.56 -1.55
CA LEU A 267 -2.19 -12.59 -0.54
C LEU A 267 -3.12 -12.11 0.58
N GLU A 268 -2.98 -10.85 1.03
CA GLU A 268 -3.92 -10.27 2.00
C GLU A 268 -5.35 -10.23 1.44
N VAL A 269 -5.55 -9.70 0.24
CA VAL A 269 -6.88 -9.59 -0.40
C VAL A 269 -7.49 -10.96 -0.67
N GLU A 270 -6.69 -11.94 -1.12
CA GLU A 270 -7.12 -13.33 -1.30
C GLU A 270 -7.55 -13.97 0.03
N ASN A 271 -6.80 -13.76 1.10
CA ASN A 271 -7.12 -14.29 2.42
C ASN A 271 -8.41 -13.67 2.99
N ILE A 272 -8.59 -12.36 2.83
CA ILE A 272 -9.83 -11.68 3.21
C ILE A 272 -11.01 -12.23 2.40
N SER A 273 -10.85 -12.30 1.07
CA SER A 273 -11.90 -12.82 0.18
C SER A 273 -12.29 -14.25 0.52
N LYS A 274 -11.32 -15.10 0.89
CA LYS A 274 -11.56 -16.49 1.29
C LYS A 274 -12.38 -16.59 2.58
N ILE A 275 -12.10 -15.76 3.58
CA ILE A 275 -12.86 -15.75 4.84
C ILE A 275 -14.28 -15.22 4.60
N LEU A 276 -14.44 -14.13 3.84
CA LEU A 276 -15.77 -13.61 3.50
C LEU A 276 -16.62 -14.63 2.71
N LYS A 277 -16.03 -15.32 1.72
CA LYS A 277 -16.72 -16.38 0.98
C LYS A 277 -17.13 -17.57 1.85
N LYS A 278 -16.32 -17.96 2.84
CA LYS A 278 -16.71 -18.97 3.84
C LYS A 278 -17.93 -18.53 4.66
N ALA A 279 -18.06 -17.22 4.91
CA ALA A 279 -19.21 -16.60 5.57
C ALA A 279 -20.39 -16.33 4.60
N SER A 280 -20.37 -16.88 3.38
CA SER A 280 -21.40 -16.68 2.35
C SER A 280 -21.58 -15.23 1.92
N ILE A 281 -20.49 -14.46 1.92
CA ILE A 281 -20.41 -13.09 1.41
C ILE A 281 -19.56 -13.09 0.14
N ASP A 282 -20.15 -12.61 -0.96
CA ASP A 282 -19.45 -12.40 -2.23
C ASP A 282 -18.66 -11.10 -2.23
N VAL A 283 -17.67 -11.02 -3.12
CA VAL A 283 -16.66 -9.97 -3.11
C VAL A 283 -16.43 -9.42 -4.52
N ASN A 284 -16.56 -8.10 -4.65
CA ASN A 284 -16.03 -7.33 -5.77
C ASN A 284 -14.67 -6.75 -5.37
N LEU A 285 -13.64 -6.98 -6.19
CA LEU A 285 -12.35 -6.33 -6.01
C LEU A 285 -12.30 -5.07 -6.89
N ILE A 286 -12.05 -3.92 -6.29
CA ILE A 286 -12.08 -2.63 -6.99
C ILE A 286 -10.72 -1.92 -6.91
N PRO A 287 -10.15 -1.44 -8.03
CA PRO A 287 -10.70 -1.40 -9.40
C PRO A 287 -10.10 -2.51 -10.30
N THR A 288 -10.39 -3.80 -10.10
CA THR A 288 -9.68 -4.84 -10.86
C THR A 288 -10.17 -5.01 -12.30
N ASN A 289 -11.47 -4.97 -12.54
CA ASN A 289 -12.05 -5.18 -13.87
C ASN A 289 -13.42 -4.51 -14.00
N LEU A 290 -13.91 -4.39 -15.24
CA LEU A 290 -15.20 -3.75 -15.53
C LEU A 290 -16.39 -4.43 -14.86
N GLU A 291 -16.37 -5.76 -14.71
CA GLU A 291 -17.46 -6.49 -14.08
C GLU A 291 -17.63 -6.07 -12.61
N HIS A 292 -16.55 -6.10 -11.83
CA HIS A 292 -16.55 -5.63 -10.45
C HIS A 292 -16.89 -4.15 -10.35
N CYS A 293 -16.39 -3.32 -11.27
CA CYS A 293 -16.69 -1.89 -11.32
C CYS A 293 -18.19 -1.63 -11.57
N ASN A 294 -18.81 -2.36 -12.49
CA ASN A 294 -20.24 -2.25 -12.81
C ASN A 294 -21.13 -2.76 -11.67
N ASN A 295 -20.68 -3.78 -10.93
CA ASN A 295 -21.40 -4.33 -9.79
C ASN A 295 -21.12 -3.59 -8.47
N ALA A 296 -20.17 -2.67 -8.44
CA ALA A 296 -19.76 -1.98 -7.21
C ALA A 296 -20.92 -1.23 -6.55
N SER A 297 -21.78 -0.59 -7.34
CA SER A 297 -22.97 0.17 -6.87
C SER A 297 -24.08 -0.72 -6.28
N LYS A 298 -23.96 -2.05 -6.39
CA LYS A 298 -24.93 -3.03 -5.87
C LYS A 298 -24.46 -3.72 -4.59
N ALA A 299 -23.29 -3.36 -4.07
CA ALA A 299 -22.75 -3.97 -2.86
C ALA A 299 -23.46 -3.49 -1.58
N ASP A 300 -23.45 -4.33 -0.55
CA ASP A 300 -23.98 -4.01 0.77
C ASP A 300 -22.99 -3.20 1.62
N LEU A 301 -21.68 -3.36 1.37
CA LEU A 301 -20.64 -2.68 2.15
C LEU A 301 -19.36 -2.43 1.33
N ASN A 302 -18.68 -1.33 1.63
CA ASN A 302 -17.33 -1.04 1.14
C ASN A 302 -16.26 -1.31 2.21
N VAL A 303 -15.22 -2.06 1.89
CA VAL A 303 -14.05 -2.29 2.74
C VAL A 303 -12.88 -1.46 2.20
N VAL A 304 -12.54 -0.42 2.96
CA VAL A 304 -11.52 0.58 2.60
C VAL A 304 -10.19 0.16 3.20
N MET A 305 -9.21 -0.12 2.34
CA MET A 305 -7.86 -0.53 2.78
C MET A 305 -6.92 0.66 2.96
N GLY A 306 -7.25 1.81 2.37
CA GLY A 306 -6.40 3.00 2.41
C GLY A 306 -7.21 4.29 2.46
N ASN A 307 -7.55 4.84 1.29
CA ASN A 307 -8.10 6.19 1.18
C ASN A 307 -9.62 6.18 1.16
N ILE A 308 -10.25 7.06 1.93
CA ILE A 308 -11.70 7.05 2.19
C ILE A 308 -12.58 7.70 1.12
N ARG A 309 -12.03 8.61 0.32
CA ARG A 309 -12.84 9.52 -0.50
C ARG A 309 -13.77 8.83 -1.49
N TRP A 310 -13.34 7.70 -2.06
CA TRP A 310 -14.18 6.92 -2.96
C TRP A 310 -15.35 6.29 -2.20
N ALA A 311 -15.12 5.78 -0.98
CA ALA A 311 -16.15 5.17 -0.14
C ALA A 311 -17.10 6.18 0.48
N GLU A 312 -16.62 7.38 0.87
CA GLU A 312 -17.49 8.48 1.28
C GLU A 312 -18.42 8.88 0.14
N ARG A 313 -17.92 8.87 -1.10
CA ARG A 313 -18.75 9.17 -2.27
C ARG A 313 -19.74 8.05 -2.58
N MET A 314 -19.34 6.79 -2.49
CA MET A 314 -20.24 5.64 -2.56
C MET A 314 -21.38 5.75 -1.54
N LYS A 315 -21.08 6.17 -0.31
CA LYS A 315 -22.09 6.41 0.73
C LYS A 315 -23.05 7.55 0.35
N GLN A 316 -22.53 8.64 -0.19
CA GLN A 316 -23.36 9.79 -0.61
C GLN A 316 -24.25 9.46 -1.82
N GLU A 317 -23.73 8.74 -2.82
CA GLU A 317 -24.45 8.50 -4.08
C GLU A 317 -25.33 7.24 -4.03
N PHE A 318 -24.88 6.18 -3.35
CA PHE A 318 -25.56 4.87 -3.35
C PHE A 318 -26.04 4.45 -1.96
N GLY A 319 -25.76 5.22 -0.90
CA GLY A 319 -26.12 4.84 0.48
C GLY A 319 -25.27 3.72 1.07
N ILE A 320 -24.22 3.26 0.36
CA ILE A 320 -23.40 2.11 0.77
C ILE A 320 -22.38 2.54 1.83
N ASN A 321 -22.52 2.01 3.05
CA ASN A 321 -21.60 2.28 4.15
C ASN A 321 -20.20 1.67 3.91
N TYR A 322 -19.26 1.96 4.82
CA TYR A 322 -17.91 1.42 4.72
C TYR A 322 -17.30 1.08 6.08
N VAL A 323 -16.39 0.09 6.06
CA VAL A 323 -15.45 -0.24 7.13
C VAL A 323 -14.05 0.10 6.64
N LYS A 324 -13.30 0.88 7.42
CA LYS A 324 -11.92 1.25 7.08
C LYS A 324 -10.93 0.43 7.89
N LYS A 325 -9.95 -0.17 7.21
CA LYS A 325 -8.84 -0.85 7.86
C LYS A 325 -7.88 0.16 8.50
N TRP A 326 -7.48 -0.11 9.74
CA TRP A 326 -6.60 0.74 10.54
C TRP A 326 -5.50 -0.06 11.24
N PHE A 327 -4.60 0.61 11.93
CA PHE A 327 -3.45 -0.02 12.59
C PHE A 327 -3.83 -0.99 13.71
N TYR A 328 -4.99 -0.80 14.33
CA TYR A 328 -5.51 -1.70 15.37
C TYR A 328 -6.20 -2.94 14.79
N HIS A 329 -6.32 -3.03 13.45
CA HIS A 329 -6.78 -4.22 12.74
C HIS A 329 -5.65 -5.18 12.36
N TYR A 330 -4.43 -4.92 12.83
CA TYR A 330 -3.26 -5.79 12.59
C TYR A 330 -3.04 -6.72 13.79
N GLY A 331 -2.29 -7.80 13.57
CA GLY A 331 -2.06 -8.82 14.59
C GLY A 331 -3.20 -9.81 14.71
N ILE A 332 -3.11 -10.73 15.67
CA ILE A 332 -4.08 -11.81 15.87
C ILE A 332 -5.46 -11.24 16.24
N ASP A 333 -5.54 -10.46 17.32
CA ASP A 333 -6.81 -9.92 17.79
C ASP A 333 -7.35 -8.83 16.86
N GLY A 334 -6.47 -7.98 16.31
CA GLY A 334 -6.88 -6.94 15.37
C GLY A 334 -7.45 -7.52 14.06
N THR A 335 -6.90 -8.64 13.57
CA THR A 335 -7.44 -9.30 12.38
C THR A 335 -8.85 -9.83 12.63
N GLU A 336 -9.09 -10.45 13.79
CA GLU A 336 -10.44 -10.89 14.16
C GLU A 336 -11.41 -9.70 14.29
N GLN A 337 -10.99 -8.64 14.97
CA GLN A 337 -11.77 -7.41 15.10
C GLN A 337 -12.18 -6.86 13.72
N PHE A 338 -11.25 -6.82 12.78
CA PHE A 338 -11.52 -6.34 11.42
C PHE A 338 -12.65 -7.10 10.72
N PHE A 339 -12.63 -8.43 10.77
CA PHE A 339 -13.70 -9.24 10.19
C PHE A 339 -15.02 -9.06 10.94
N ASN A 340 -14.99 -9.00 12.27
CA ASN A 340 -16.18 -8.76 13.07
C ASN A 340 -16.84 -7.43 12.69
N GLU A 341 -16.06 -6.36 12.54
CA GLU A 341 -16.57 -5.06 12.07
C GLU A 341 -17.19 -5.15 10.67
N ILE A 342 -16.60 -5.93 9.75
CA ILE A 342 -17.20 -6.17 8.42
C ILE A 342 -18.55 -6.89 8.56
N PHE A 343 -18.60 -7.98 9.32
CA PHE A 343 -19.82 -8.79 9.46
C PHE A 343 -20.97 -8.01 10.12
N GLU A 344 -20.65 -7.18 11.11
CA GLU A 344 -21.61 -6.32 11.81
C GLU A 344 -22.18 -5.22 10.90
N ASN A 345 -21.43 -4.77 9.89
CA ASN A 345 -21.83 -3.68 8.99
C ASN A 345 -22.39 -4.13 7.64
N VAL A 346 -22.29 -5.40 7.27
CA VAL A 346 -22.88 -5.97 6.03
C VAL A 346 -24.40 -6.15 6.13
N GLY A 347 -24.94 -6.22 7.35
CA GLY A 347 -26.36 -6.50 7.59
C GLY A 347 -26.73 -7.98 7.40
N LEU A 348 -25.97 -8.88 8.05
CA LEU A 348 -26.33 -10.30 8.16
C LEU A 348 -27.47 -10.50 9.16
N SER A 349 -28.24 -11.59 9.01
CA SER A 349 -29.15 -12.08 10.06
C SER A 349 -28.36 -12.56 11.28
N ASP A 350 -28.97 -12.58 12.46
CA ASP A 350 -28.30 -12.98 13.72
C ASP A 350 -27.64 -14.36 13.62
N GLU A 351 -28.30 -15.33 12.98
CA GLU A 351 -27.75 -16.68 12.76
C GLU A 351 -26.50 -16.66 11.86
N LYS A 352 -26.56 -15.93 10.73
CA LYS A 352 -25.43 -15.81 9.81
C LYS A 352 -24.28 -15.02 10.40
N LEU A 353 -24.58 -13.99 11.18
CA LEU A 353 -23.59 -13.19 11.90
C LEU A 353 -22.82 -14.05 12.90
N GLU A 354 -23.52 -14.84 13.71
CA GLU A 354 -22.90 -15.75 14.68
C GLU A 354 -22.02 -16.79 13.97
N ASN A 355 -22.50 -17.38 12.87
CA ASN A 355 -21.71 -18.31 12.07
C ASN A 355 -20.47 -17.65 11.45
N ALA A 356 -20.59 -16.43 10.92
CA ALA A 356 -19.46 -15.67 10.36
C ALA A 356 -18.39 -15.34 11.42
N LYS A 357 -18.81 -14.90 12.60
CA LYS A 357 -17.93 -14.66 13.76
C LYS A 357 -17.23 -15.94 14.22
N LYS A 358 -17.94 -17.07 14.24
CA LYS A 358 -17.35 -18.37 14.54
C LYS A 358 -16.29 -18.78 13.53
N ILE A 359 -16.53 -18.57 12.23
CA ILE A 359 -15.55 -18.88 11.17
C ILE A 359 -14.23 -18.14 11.41
N VAL A 360 -14.27 -16.84 11.73
CA VAL A 360 -13.03 -16.08 11.99
C VAL A 360 -12.35 -16.52 13.30
N SER A 361 -13.12 -16.81 14.35
CA SER A 361 -12.60 -17.34 15.61
C SER A 361 -11.89 -18.69 15.41
N ASP A 362 -12.45 -19.60 14.63
CA ASP A 362 -11.83 -20.89 14.30
C ASP A 362 -10.50 -20.72 13.53
N GLU A 363 -10.42 -19.72 12.62
CA GLU A 363 -9.18 -19.41 11.91
C GLU A 363 -8.15 -18.74 12.82
N LYS A 364 -8.57 -17.88 13.75
CA LYS A 364 -7.74 -17.29 14.80
C LYS A 364 -7.12 -18.38 15.68
N GLU A 365 -7.90 -19.32 16.19
CA GLU A 365 -7.39 -20.42 17.03
C GLU A 365 -6.34 -21.24 16.30
N LYS A 366 -6.56 -21.58 15.03
CA LYS A 366 -5.56 -22.27 14.20
C LYS A 366 -4.28 -21.45 14.05
N ALA A 367 -4.38 -20.13 13.90
CA ALA A 367 -3.23 -19.24 13.78
C ALA A 367 -2.44 -19.17 15.09
N VAL A 368 -3.11 -19.02 16.24
CA VAL A 368 -2.50 -19.02 17.58
C VAL A 368 -1.77 -20.34 17.83
N LEU A 369 -2.39 -21.49 17.51
CA LEU A 369 -1.75 -22.80 17.64
C LEU A 369 -0.49 -22.93 16.78
N LYS A 370 -0.53 -22.43 15.53
CA LYS A 370 0.65 -22.41 14.64
C LYS A 370 1.75 -21.49 15.18
N LEU A 371 1.38 -20.35 15.76
CA LEU A 371 2.34 -19.35 16.28
C LEU A 371 3.01 -19.81 17.57
N LYS A 372 2.36 -20.64 18.39
CA LYS A 372 2.86 -21.08 19.70
C LYS A 372 4.31 -21.56 19.66
N GLU A 373 4.63 -22.55 18.81
CA GLU A 373 6.01 -23.09 18.72
C GLU A 373 7.03 -22.01 18.32
N TYR A 374 6.65 -21.10 17.40
CA TYR A 374 7.53 -20.01 17.00
C TYR A 374 7.71 -19.00 18.13
N SER A 375 6.64 -18.60 18.82
CA SER A 375 6.71 -17.67 19.94
C SER A 375 7.56 -18.21 21.10
N GLU A 376 7.44 -19.50 21.43
CA GLU A 376 8.28 -20.16 22.43
C GLU A 376 9.75 -20.22 22.03
N PHE A 377 10.04 -20.37 20.72
CA PHE A 377 11.40 -20.32 20.22
C PHE A 377 11.98 -18.90 20.24
N LEU A 378 11.21 -17.92 19.75
CA LEU A 378 11.63 -16.53 19.63
C LEU A 378 11.76 -15.86 21.00
N GLY A 379 10.91 -16.23 21.97
CA GLY A 379 10.92 -15.71 23.34
C GLY A 379 12.16 -16.07 24.17
N LYS A 380 13.10 -16.85 23.62
CA LYS A 380 14.37 -17.21 24.27
C LYS A 380 15.46 -16.16 24.12
N TYR A 381 15.21 -15.13 23.31
CA TYR A 381 16.20 -14.13 22.93
C TYR A 381 15.76 -12.74 23.33
N ASP A 382 16.71 -11.88 23.63
CA ASP A 382 16.48 -10.46 23.88
C ASP A 382 16.58 -9.64 22.59
N TYR A 383 15.66 -8.69 22.41
CA TYR A 383 15.56 -7.90 21.18
C TYR A 383 15.68 -6.40 21.41
N ALA A 384 16.26 -5.70 20.44
CA ALA A 384 16.02 -4.29 20.20
C ALA A 384 15.31 -4.10 18.86
N VAL A 385 14.45 -3.08 18.74
CA VAL A 385 13.77 -2.74 17.48
C VAL A 385 14.22 -1.38 17.00
N TYR A 386 14.85 -1.33 15.83
CA TYR A 386 15.13 -0.09 15.11
C TYR A 386 14.04 0.19 14.09
N THR A 387 13.36 1.31 14.24
CA THR A 387 12.32 1.74 13.31
C THR A 387 12.38 3.24 13.08
N SER A 388 12.16 3.66 11.84
CA SER A 388 11.82 5.06 11.54
C SER A 388 10.31 5.22 11.34
N GLY A 389 9.52 4.16 11.51
CA GLY A 389 8.06 4.23 11.50
C GLY A 389 7.60 4.95 12.74
N PHE A 390 6.62 5.84 12.61
CA PHE A 390 6.01 6.52 13.77
C PHE A 390 4.52 6.27 13.81
N PHE A 391 3.82 6.47 12.70
CA PHE A 391 2.36 6.40 12.61
C PHE A 391 1.71 5.15 13.22
N THR A 392 2.33 3.98 13.15
CA THR A 392 1.73 2.72 13.66
C THR A 392 2.56 2.03 14.74
N THR A 393 3.63 2.67 15.19
CA THR A 393 4.71 2.03 15.96
C THR A 393 4.26 1.38 17.26
N PRO A 394 3.41 2.00 18.08
CA PRO A 394 2.91 1.35 19.31
C PRO A 394 2.24 0.00 19.04
N TYR A 395 1.42 -0.07 17.98
CA TYR A 395 0.66 -1.28 17.66
C TYR A 395 1.52 -2.37 17.02
N ILE A 396 2.52 -2.00 16.20
CA ILE A 396 3.49 -2.98 15.69
C ILE A 396 4.32 -3.57 16.83
N LEU A 397 4.71 -2.74 17.81
CA LEU A 397 5.44 -3.21 18.99
C LEU A 397 4.57 -4.11 19.88
N LYS A 398 3.28 -3.79 20.02
CA LYS A 398 2.31 -4.67 20.68
C LYS A 398 2.23 -6.05 20.01
N ILE A 399 2.20 -6.11 18.68
CA ILE A 399 2.24 -7.38 17.93
C ILE A 399 3.53 -8.16 18.21
N TYR A 400 4.70 -7.51 18.26
CA TYR A 400 5.95 -8.17 18.62
C TYR A 400 5.91 -8.79 20.02
N LEU A 401 5.37 -8.07 21.00
CA LEU A 401 5.33 -8.50 22.39
C LEU A 401 4.29 -9.61 22.60
N GLU A 402 3.08 -9.43 22.07
CA GLU A 402 1.92 -10.28 22.39
C GLU A 402 1.78 -11.46 21.41
N ASP A 403 1.81 -11.20 20.10
CA ASP A 403 1.56 -12.26 19.10
C ASP A 403 2.81 -13.11 18.86
N TYR A 404 3.98 -12.48 18.87
CA TYR A 404 5.25 -13.16 18.58
C TYR A 404 6.05 -13.52 19.83
N GLY A 405 5.68 -12.99 21.00
CA GLY A 405 6.35 -13.27 22.27
C GLY A 405 7.81 -12.81 22.30
N LEU A 406 8.13 -11.66 21.67
CA LEU A 406 9.50 -11.13 21.61
C LEU A 406 9.83 -10.26 22.84
N PRO A 407 10.82 -10.62 23.67
CA PRO A 407 11.32 -9.78 24.76
C PRO A 407 12.05 -8.55 24.21
N ILE A 408 11.33 -7.46 23.96
CA ILE A 408 11.92 -6.21 23.47
C ILE A 408 12.40 -5.37 24.66
N LYS A 409 13.70 -5.08 24.72
CA LYS A 409 14.31 -4.20 25.74
C LYS A 409 14.41 -2.76 25.29
N TYR A 410 14.70 -2.55 24.01
CA TYR A 410 14.98 -1.23 23.44
C TYR A 410 14.18 -0.98 22.17
N VAL A 411 13.65 0.24 22.05
CA VAL A 411 13.06 0.77 20.82
C VAL A 411 13.85 1.98 20.38
N LEU A 412 14.44 1.89 19.18
CA LEU A 412 15.35 2.84 18.59
C LEU A 412 14.60 3.60 17.50
N LEU A 413 14.19 4.84 17.79
CA LEU A 413 13.35 5.64 16.90
C LEU A 413 14.18 6.64 16.10
N ASP A 414 14.19 6.49 14.78
CA ASP A 414 14.87 7.41 13.85
C ASP A 414 13.91 8.48 13.31
N THR A 415 13.96 9.67 13.92
CA THR A 415 13.07 10.81 13.68
C THR A 415 13.50 11.65 12.47
N LYS A 416 14.71 11.44 11.94
CA LYS A 416 15.27 12.22 10.81
C LYS A 416 14.34 12.21 9.60
N SER A 417 13.61 11.11 9.41
CA SER A 417 12.62 10.98 8.33
C SER A 417 11.40 11.90 8.51
N LEU A 418 10.94 12.14 9.74
CA LEU A 418 9.80 13.02 10.04
C LEU A 418 10.13 14.48 9.74
N LYS A 419 11.35 14.91 10.06
CA LYS A 419 11.82 16.26 9.72
C LYS A 419 11.75 16.52 8.21
N ASN A 420 12.04 15.50 7.39
CA ASN A 420 11.91 15.60 5.92
C ASN A 420 10.46 15.68 5.42
N LEU A 421 9.49 15.27 6.25
CA LEU A 421 8.06 15.39 5.97
C LEU A 421 7.45 16.69 6.52
N ASN A 422 8.30 17.62 6.97
CA ASN A 422 7.90 18.92 7.51
C ASN A 422 7.04 18.79 8.79
N ILE A 423 7.38 17.81 9.63
CA ILE A 423 6.81 17.62 10.97
C ILE A 423 7.65 18.42 11.97
N SER A 424 6.99 19.17 12.86
CA SER A 424 7.63 20.03 13.86
C SER A 424 8.30 19.21 14.97
N ASP A 425 9.36 19.76 15.58
CA ASP A 425 10.00 19.13 16.74
C ASP A 425 9.00 18.97 17.91
N GLU A 426 8.12 19.95 18.14
CA GLU A 426 7.01 19.86 19.11
C GLU A 426 6.14 18.61 18.88
N THR A 427 5.75 18.34 17.63
CA THR A 427 4.93 17.17 17.30
C THR A 427 5.69 15.86 17.46
N ILE A 428 7.00 15.87 17.17
CA ILE A 428 7.86 14.70 17.38
C ILE A 428 7.92 14.39 18.87
N ASP A 429 8.15 15.39 19.71
CA ASP A 429 8.25 15.25 21.17
C ASP A 429 6.92 14.75 21.76
N GLU A 430 5.79 15.39 21.42
CA GLU A 430 4.43 14.96 21.84
C GLU A 430 4.12 13.52 21.42
N THR A 431 4.59 13.13 20.24
CA THR A 431 4.41 11.78 19.70
C THR A 431 5.22 10.78 20.52
N VAL A 432 6.50 11.06 20.78
CA VAL A 432 7.37 10.17 21.57
C VAL A 432 6.85 10.02 23.00
N GLU A 433 6.45 11.12 23.65
CA GLU A 433 5.84 11.09 24.98
C GLU A 433 4.56 10.24 25.00
N SER A 434 3.76 10.33 23.93
CA SER A 434 2.55 9.51 23.80
C SER A 434 2.87 8.02 23.65
N ILE A 435 3.93 7.64 22.94
CA ILE A 435 4.39 6.24 22.86
C ILE A 435 4.83 5.76 24.26
N GLN A 436 5.64 6.55 24.98
CA GLN A 436 6.10 6.20 26.33
C GLN A 436 4.94 6.01 27.30
N LYS A 437 3.95 6.91 27.24
CA LYS A 437 2.74 6.82 28.07
C LYS A 437 1.95 5.54 27.76
N LEU A 438 1.74 5.21 26.49
CA LEU A 438 1.06 3.98 26.08
C LEU A 438 1.78 2.74 26.58
N PHE A 439 3.11 2.67 26.50
CA PHE A 439 3.87 1.52 27.01
C PHE A 439 3.76 1.38 28.52
N LYS A 440 3.75 2.49 29.25
CA LYS A 440 3.50 2.45 30.70
C LYS A 440 2.08 1.95 31.01
N GLU A 441 1.07 2.40 30.26
CA GLU A 441 -0.33 1.97 30.41
C GLU A 441 -0.53 0.49 30.06
N TRP A 442 0.16 0.00 29.03
CA TRP A 442 0.17 -1.41 28.63
C TRP A 442 1.12 -2.28 29.46
N ASN A 443 1.78 -1.70 30.47
CA ASN A 443 2.72 -2.37 31.37
C ASN A 443 3.90 -3.05 30.63
N TYR A 444 4.43 -2.37 29.62
CA TYR A 444 5.64 -2.76 28.91
C TYR A 444 6.85 -2.01 29.45
N ASP A 445 7.88 -2.76 29.89
CA ASP A 445 9.16 -2.20 30.34
C ASP A 445 10.14 -2.09 29.17
N ILE A 446 10.00 -1.03 28.38
CA ILE A 446 10.78 -0.80 27.15
C ILE A 446 11.45 0.56 27.21
N LYS A 447 12.77 0.58 27.00
CA LYS A 447 13.52 1.83 26.89
C LYS A 447 13.47 2.37 25.46
N ILE A 448 12.98 3.60 25.30
CA ILE A 448 13.00 4.32 24.02
C ILE A 448 14.28 5.14 23.92
N ILE A 449 14.97 5.05 22.78
CA ILE A 449 16.16 5.83 22.45
C ILE A 449 15.91 6.52 21.11
N LEU A 450 16.08 7.84 21.07
CA LEU A 450 15.85 8.65 19.87
C LEU A 450 17.15 8.85 19.12
N ASP A 451 17.08 8.68 17.79
CA ASP A 451 18.14 8.97 16.83
C ASP A 451 19.53 8.46 17.27
N PRO A 452 19.67 7.19 17.72
CA PRO A 452 20.91 6.74 18.32
C PRO A 452 22.10 6.83 17.36
N GLU A 453 23.23 7.26 17.89
CA GLU A 453 24.48 7.26 17.14
C GLU A 453 25.05 5.84 16.99
N ILE A 454 26.01 5.67 16.08
CA ILE A 454 26.64 4.35 15.82
C ILE A 454 27.24 3.75 17.10
N ASP A 455 27.85 4.57 17.95
CA ASP A 455 28.46 4.12 19.20
C ASP A 455 27.40 3.69 20.24
N GLU A 456 26.27 4.40 20.33
CA GLU A 456 25.15 3.99 21.16
C GLU A 456 24.52 2.68 20.66
N LEU A 457 24.39 2.52 19.33
CA LEU A 457 23.92 1.28 18.72
C LEU A 457 24.83 0.09 19.06
N ASN A 458 26.15 0.31 19.09
CA ASN A 458 27.13 -0.70 19.52
C ASN A 458 26.95 -1.10 20.98
N ASP A 459 26.69 -0.14 21.87
CA ASP A 459 26.48 -0.42 23.29
C ASP A 459 25.15 -1.15 23.54
N ILE A 460 24.09 -0.78 22.82
CA ILE A 460 22.79 -1.46 22.87
C ILE A 460 22.92 -2.89 22.39
N ALA A 461 23.67 -3.13 21.31
CA ALA A 461 23.88 -4.46 20.75
C ALA A 461 24.56 -5.44 21.71
N LYS A 462 25.33 -4.97 22.70
CA LYS A 462 25.92 -5.82 23.75
C LYS A 462 24.89 -6.35 24.75
N ASN A 463 23.71 -5.75 24.80
CA ASN A 463 22.66 -6.02 25.80
C ASN A 463 21.47 -6.81 25.26
N VAL A 464 21.49 -7.16 23.96
CA VAL A 464 20.43 -7.91 23.27
C VAL A 464 21.04 -8.97 22.35
N ASP A 465 20.30 -10.04 22.07
CA ASP A 465 20.73 -11.09 21.14
C ASP A 465 20.54 -10.69 19.68
N TYR A 466 19.53 -9.87 19.37
CA TYR A 466 19.22 -9.45 18.01
C TYR A 466 18.66 -8.03 17.94
N ILE A 467 19.07 -7.27 16.92
CA ILE A 467 18.42 -6.01 16.55
C ILE A 467 17.52 -6.27 15.33
N LEU A 468 16.24 -5.98 15.48
CA LEU A 468 15.26 -6.03 14.41
C LEU A 468 15.24 -4.68 13.69
N GLY A 469 15.33 -4.69 12.36
CA GLY A 469 15.20 -3.47 11.58
C GLY A 469 14.36 -3.66 10.33
N ASP A 470 13.32 -2.86 10.19
CA ASP A 470 12.46 -2.81 9.01
C ASP A 470 12.93 -1.78 7.96
N ARG A 471 13.84 -0.86 8.37
CA ARG A 471 14.38 0.23 7.53
C ARG A 471 15.92 0.31 7.60
N HIS A 472 16.51 1.43 7.17
CA HIS A 472 17.96 1.60 7.07
C HIS A 472 18.62 1.56 8.43
N LEU A 473 19.03 0.37 8.85
CA LEU A 473 20.02 0.22 9.90
C LEU A 473 21.40 0.52 9.29
N PRO A 474 22.20 1.42 9.88
CA PRO A 474 23.60 1.58 9.49
C PRO A 474 24.32 0.23 9.54
N TYR A 475 25.27 0.03 8.64
CA TYR A 475 26.17 -1.11 8.75
C TYR A 475 27.00 -0.94 10.02
N ILE A 476 26.90 -1.89 10.94
CA ILE A 476 27.66 -1.90 12.18
C ILE A 476 28.30 -3.27 12.35
N GLU A 477 29.59 -3.26 12.60
CA GLU A 477 30.38 -4.47 12.78
C GLU A 477 29.93 -5.21 14.06
N ASN A 478 29.82 -6.54 13.98
CA ASN A 478 29.46 -7.42 15.10
C ASN A 478 28.06 -7.27 15.72
N ILE A 479 27.12 -6.55 15.09
CA ILE A 479 25.71 -6.57 15.52
C ILE A 479 24.94 -7.70 14.82
N PRO A 480 24.27 -8.61 15.56
CA PRO A 480 23.40 -9.63 14.99
C PRO A 480 22.06 -9.04 14.50
N ILE A 481 22.10 -8.21 13.45
CA ILE A 481 20.91 -7.59 12.86
C ILE A 481 20.06 -8.64 12.14
N ILE A 482 18.76 -8.71 12.46
CA ILE A 482 17.75 -9.38 11.66
C ILE A 482 17.05 -8.33 10.80
N ASN A 483 17.40 -8.33 9.52
CA ASN A 483 16.77 -7.46 8.54
C ASN A 483 15.35 -7.96 8.25
N LEU A 484 14.35 -7.16 8.62
CA LEU A 484 12.92 -7.43 8.42
C LEU A 484 12.37 -6.87 7.13
N HIS A 485 13.17 -6.18 6.30
CA HIS A 485 12.72 -5.48 5.11
C HIS A 485 11.72 -6.28 4.26
N LEU A 486 12.07 -7.54 3.95
CA LEU A 486 11.28 -8.43 3.10
C LEU A 486 9.90 -8.76 3.70
N VAL A 487 9.80 -8.83 5.02
CA VAL A 487 8.59 -9.28 5.73
C VAL A 487 7.94 -8.17 6.54
N SER A 488 8.51 -6.96 6.53
CA SER A 488 8.03 -5.83 7.32
C SER A 488 6.60 -5.47 6.96
N SER A 489 6.25 -5.54 5.67
CA SER A 489 4.91 -5.32 5.16
C SER A 489 3.87 -6.25 5.77
N PHE A 490 4.25 -7.45 6.24
CA PHE A 490 3.33 -8.46 6.80
C PHE A 490 2.72 -7.96 8.11
N LEU A 491 3.42 -7.11 8.85
CA LEU A 491 2.99 -6.54 10.14
C LEU A 491 1.89 -5.49 9.98
N TYR A 492 1.67 -4.99 8.76
CA TYR A 492 0.70 -3.95 8.44
C TYR A 492 -0.53 -4.52 7.72
N ARG A 493 -0.88 -5.79 7.99
CA ARG A 493 -1.88 -6.56 7.24
C ARG A 493 -2.83 -7.29 8.20
N SER A 494 -4.08 -7.42 7.79
CA SER A 494 -5.12 -8.16 8.53
C SER A 494 -5.21 -9.58 7.97
N SER A 495 -4.21 -10.41 8.29
CA SER A 495 -4.10 -11.78 7.78
C SER A 495 -3.36 -12.71 8.74
N PHE A 496 -4.05 -13.75 9.21
CA PHE A 496 -3.48 -14.79 10.07
C PHE A 496 -2.32 -15.56 9.44
N ASP A 497 -2.38 -15.83 8.13
CA ASP A 497 -1.33 -16.59 7.44
C ASP A 497 -0.03 -15.77 7.33
N LEU A 498 -0.12 -14.47 7.06
CA LEU A 498 1.05 -13.58 7.00
C LEU A 498 1.78 -13.48 8.35
N LEU A 499 1.06 -13.53 9.46
CA LEU A 499 1.67 -13.58 10.80
C LEU A 499 2.53 -14.84 10.96
N THR A 500 2.03 -15.99 10.52
CA THR A 500 2.77 -17.25 10.58
C THR A 500 4.03 -17.22 9.71
N GLU A 501 3.96 -16.60 8.53
CA GLU A 501 5.11 -16.47 7.63
C GLU A 501 6.19 -15.54 8.16
N PHE A 502 5.80 -14.46 8.84
CA PHE A 502 6.74 -13.60 9.56
C PHE A 502 7.54 -14.40 10.61
N SER A 503 6.84 -15.19 11.43
CA SER A 503 7.47 -16.05 12.44
C SER A 503 8.45 -17.06 11.84
N LYS A 504 8.06 -17.73 10.75
CA LYS A 504 8.96 -18.66 10.03
C LYS A 504 10.22 -17.96 9.53
N TYR A 505 10.08 -16.76 8.98
CA TYR A 505 11.21 -15.97 8.53
C TYR A 505 12.16 -15.64 9.70
N MET A 506 11.62 -15.17 10.82
CA MET A 506 12.38 -14.85 12.02
C MET A 506 13.18 -16.06 12.53
N VAL A 507 12.51 -17.19 12.73
CA VAL A 507 13.16 -18.44 13.19
C VAL A 507 14.23 -18.89 12.20
N ARG A 508 13.96 -18.82 10.89
CA ARG A 508 14.95 -19.16 9.85
C ARG A 508 16.18 -18.25 9.94
N LYS A 509 16.01 -16.94 10.14
CA LYS A 509 17.14 -16.00 10.25
C LYS A 509 17.99 -16.25 11.48
N ILE A 510 17.36 -16.54 12.62
CA ILE A 510 18.07 -16.88 13.86
C ILE A 510 18.86 -18.18 13.69
N LYS A 511 18.22 -19.24 13.17
CA LYS A 511 18.89 -20.53 12.92
C LYS A 511 20.07 -20.42 11.96
N ILE A 512 19.95 -19.58 10.91
CA ILE A 512 21.05 -19.31 9.98
C ILE A 512 22.21 -18.62 10.69
N LYS A 513 21.94 -17.61 11.53
CA LYS A 513 22.99 -16.88 12.26
C LYS A 513 23.72 -17.74 13.29
N GLN A 514 23.02 -18.65 13.93
CA GLN A 514 23.59 -19.61 14.88
C GLN A 514 24.47 -20.67 14.21
N ASN A 515 24.30 -20.88 12.90
CA ASN A 515 25.07 -21.87 12.16
C ASN A 515 26.27 -21.22 11.46
N SER A 516 27.47 -21.47 11.98
CA SER A 516 28.73 -20.93 11.45
C SER A 516 28.96 -21.24 9.97
N LYS A 517 28.40 -22.34 9.44
CA LYS A 517 28.52 -22.71 8.01
C LYS A 517 27.86 -21.70 7.07
N TYR A 518 26.86 -20.96 7.54
CA TYR A 518 26.09 -20.00 6.73
C TYR A 518 26.37 -18.55 7.09
N GLN A 519 27.34 -18.28 7.98
CA GLN A 519 27.77 -16.92 8.26
C GLN A 519 28.48 -16.35 7.04
N ILE A 520 27.91 -15.27 6.49
CA ILE A 520 28.54 -14.48 5.45
C ILE A 520 29.49 -13.52 6.17
N ASP A 521 30.75 -13.56 5.76
CA ASP A 521 31.73 -12.57 6.17
C ASP A 521 31.39 -11.22 5.52
N ASN A 522 30.71 -10.38 6.30
CA ASN A 522 30.23 -9.08 5.82
C ASN A 522 31.38 -8.12 5.44
N SER A 523 32.61 -8.34 5.95
CA SER A 523 33.81 -7.58 5.56
C SER A 523 34.18 -7.77 4.08
N LYS A 524 33.66 -8.83 3.45
CA LYS A 524 33.89 -9.15 2.03
C LYS A 524 32.83 -8.57 1.09
N LEU A 525 31.74 -8.01 1.62
CA LEU A 525 30.71 -7.40 0.79
C LEU A 525 31.22 -6.09 0.19
N ILE A 526 30.88 -5.82 -1.08
CA ILE A 526 31.28 -4.56 -1.72
C ILE A 526 30.76 -3.33 -0.94
N ILE A 527 29.57 -3.46 -0.35
CA ILE A 527 28.95 -2.39 0.44
C ILE A 527 29.73 -2.03 1.71
N SER A 528 30.54 -2.94 2.28
CA SER A 528 31.37 -2.66 3.45
C SER A 528 32.70 -1.98 3.12
N LYS A 529 32.97 -1.73 1.82
CA LYS A 529 34.15 -1.00 1.35
C LYS A 529 33.92 0.50 1.21
N PHE A 530 32.69 0.97 1.39
CA PHE A 530 32.33 2.38 1.30
C PHE A 530 32.31 3.02 2.69
N GLU A 531 32.77 4.26 2.76
CA GLU A 531 32.55 5.13 3.91
C GLU A 531 31.15 5.75 3.79
N TYR A 532 30.34 5.60 4.83
CA TYR A 532 28.98 6.14 4.88
C TYR A 532 28.89 7.31 5.85
N ASP A 533 28.04 8.27 5.51
CA ASP A 533 27.73 9.40 6.37
C ASP A 533 27.10 8.91 7.69
N LYS A 534 27.75 9.24 8.81
CA LYS A 534 27.34 8.79 10.16
C LYS A 534 25.94 9.29 10.55
N VAL A 535 25.51 10.41 9.97
CA VAL A 535 24.22 11.04 10.27
C VAL A 535 23.16 10.62 9.25
N HIS A 536 23.55 10.44 7.99
CA HIS A 536 22.66 10.29 6.84
C HIS A 536 22.83 8.98 6.06
N TYR A 537 23.09 7.87 6.76
CA TYR A 537 23.12 6.53 6.18
C TYR A 537 21.84 6.22 5.34
N PRO A 538 21.95 5.56 4.17
CA PRO A 538 23.15 5.00 3.53
C PRO A 538 23.82 5.94 2.52
N LEU A 539 23.77 7.27 2.70
CA LEU A 539 24.57 8.16 1.85
C LEU A 539 26.05 7.93 2.09
N LEU A 540 26.83 7.96 1.01
CA LEU A 540 28.29 7.94 1.09
C LEU A 540 28.79 9.19 1.82
N ASP A 541 29.89 9.06 2.56
CA ASP A 541 30.58 10.17 3.22
C ASP A 541 31.36 11.01 2.19
N GLU A 542 30.63 11.59 1.24
CA GLU A 542 31.17 12.36 0.13
C GLU A 542 30.43 13.69 0.00
N GLU A 543 31.11 14.68 -0.60
CA GLU A 543 30.56 16.02 -0.77
C GLU A 543 29.35 16.03 -1.73
N ILE A 544 29.44 15.30 -2.85
CA ILE A 544 28.42 15.32 -3.91
C ILE A 544 27.07 14.78 -3.41
N PRO A 545 26.97 13.58 -2.79
CA PRO A 545 25.72 13.07 -2.25
C PRO A 545 25.10 13.99 -1.19
N ARG A 546 25.93 14.58 -0.32
CA ARG A 546 25.47 15.55 0.69
C ARG A 546 24.90 16.81 0.07
N ASN A 547 25.61 17.42 -0.89
CA ASN A 547 25.16 18.62 -1.58
C ASN A 547 23.88 18.35 -2.39
N SER A 548 23.80 17.20 -3.06
CA SER A 548 22.58 16.76 -3.77
C SER A 548 21.40 16.60 -2.82
N MET A 549 21.60 15.93 -1.68
CA MET A 549 20.56 15.81 -0.65
C MET A 549 20.15 17.17 -0.10
N LYS A 550 21.10 18.08 0.14
CA LYS A 550 20.84 19.44 0.63
C LYS A 550 20.01 20.23 -0.37
N ILE A 551 20.41 20.27 -1.64
CA ILE A 551 19.65 20.88 -2.74
C ILE A 551 18.24 20.28 -2.82
N TRP A 552 18.13 18.95 -2.80
CA TRP A 552 16.82 18.30 -2.82
C TRP A 552 15.97 18.71 -1.62
N ARG A 553 16.53 18.80 -0.42
CA ARG A 553 15.80 19.17 0.80
C ARG A 553 15.41 20.64 0.88
N GLU A 554 16.29 21.54 0.46
CA GLU A 554 16.12 22.98 0.63
C GLU A 554 15.38 23.63 -0.55
N ILE A 555 15.58 23.12 -1.77
CA ILE A 555 14.99 23.70 -2.98
C ILE A 555 13.75 22.92 -3.43
N TRP A 556 13.80 21.58 -3.38
CA TRP A 556 12.81 20.72 -4.04
C TRP A 556 11.84 20.01 -3.09
N ALA A 557 12.23 19.81 -1.83
CA ALA A 557 11.38 19.24 -0.80
C ALA A 557 10.52 20.31 -0.15
N ILE A 558 9.45 19.87 0.50
CA ILE A 558 8.45 20.72 1.16
C ILE A 558 9.00 21.28 2.50
N LYS A 559 10.25 21.75 2.55
CA LYS A 559 10.76 22.50 3.70
C LYS A 559 10.77 23.97 3.36
N SER A 560 10.14 24.77 4.21
CA SER A 560 10.46 26.19 4.35
C SER A 560 10.73 26.45 5.82
N GLU A 561 11.72 27.31 6.07
CA GLU A 561 12.01 27.92 7.37
C GLU A 561 10.77 28.43 8.11
#